data_AF-A0A0L6WG38-F1
#
_entry.id   AF-A0A0L6WG38-F1
#
_cell.length_a   1.000
_cell.length_b   1.000
_cell.length_c   1.000
_cell.angle_alpha   90.00
_cell.angle_beta   90.00
_cell.angle_gamma   90.00
#
_symmetry.space_group_name_H-M   'P 1'
#
loop_
_entity.id
_entity.type
_entity.pdbx_description
1 polymer ?
#
loop_
_entity_poly.entity_id
_entity_poly.type
_entity_poly.pdbx_seq_one_letter_code
_entity_poly.pdbx_strand_id
1 'polypeptide(L)'
;MGWTNSVLIFHDDITFILQPEILHNILSFINDVGAKGPKDWKIVNGKPTKHPAKTNVHLALWEFFELLNRILQQMKYCGSTFSDHKLVLCTPTFKILGHICTPSG
;
A
#
# COMPACT_ATOMS: atom_id res chain seq x y z
N MET A 1 -12.70 23.03 1.13
CA MET A 1 -11.84 22.82 2.32
C MET A 1 -12.34 23.70 3.45
N GLY A 2 -12.14 23.28 4.71
CA GLY A 2 -12.46 24.09 5.90
C GLY A 2 -13.80 23.80 6.57
N TRP A 3 -14.49 22.72 6.19
CA TRP A 3 -15.68 22.27 6.91
C TRP A 3 -15.28 21.36 8.07
N THR A 4 -15.87 21.56 9.25
CA THR A 4 -15.44 20.95 10.52
C THR A 4 -15.24 19.44 10.45
N ASN A 5 -16.13 18.73 9.74
CA ASN A 5 -16.10 17.27 9.70
C ASN A 5 -15.45 16.70 8.44
N SER A 6 -14.88 17.52 7.55
CA SER A 6 -14.38 17.03 6.25
C SER A 6 -13.28 15.98 6.40
N VAL A 7 -12.42 16.12 7.42
CA VAL A 7 -11.33 15.17 7.68
C VAL A 7 -11.87 13.82 8.13
N LEU A 8 -12.87 13.81 9.02
CA LEU A 8 -13.47 12.58 9.54
C LEU A 8 -14.21 11.83 8.42
N ILE A 9 -15.07 12.53 7.67
CA ILE A 9 -15.79 11.92 6.54
C ILE A 9 -14.82 11.34 5.52
N PHE A 10 -13.78 12.09 5.16
CA PHE A 10 -12.80 11.60 4.19
C PHE A 10 -12.06 10.36 4.71
N HIS A 11 -11.68 10.33 5.99
CA HIS A 11 -11.03 9.14 6.56
C HIS A 11 -11.95 7.92 6.60
N ASP A 12 -13.22 8.12 6.95
CA ASP A 12 -14.24 7.06 6.96
C ASP A 12 -14.47 6.50 5.55
N ASP A 13 -14.58 7.36 4.54
CA ASP A 13 -14.75 6.95 3.14
C ASP A 13 -13.55 6.11 2.65
N ILE A 14 -12.31 6.56 2.90
CA ILE A 14 -11.11 5.82 2.51
C ILE A 14 -11.05 4.46 3.21
N THR A 15 -11.39 4.43 4.51
CA THR A 15 -11.39 3.21 5.31
C THR A 15 -12.46 2.23 4.84
N PHE A 16 -13.64 2.73 4.46
CA PHE A 16 -14.71 1.92 3.88
C PHE A 16 -14.33 1.34 2.52
N ILE A 17 -13.77 2.17 1.62
CA ILE A 17 -13.37 1.74 0.27
C ILE A 17 -12.29 0.66 0.33
N LEU A 18 -11.27 0.85 1.18
CA LEU A 18 -10.13 -0.05 1.29
C LEU A 18 -10.31 -1.16 2.33
N GLN A 19 -11.50 -1.27 2.95
CA GLN A 19 -11.82 -2.26 3.98
C GLN A 19 -11.39 -3.71 3.61
N PRO A 20 -11.54 -4.18 2.35
CA PRO A 20 -11.09 -5.52 1.97
C PRO A 20 -9.58 -5.75 2.11
N GLU A 21 -8.77 -4.69 2.06
CA GLU A 21 -7.30 -4.78 2.08
C GLU A 21 -6.68 -4.32 3.41
N ILE A 22 -7.38 -3.49 4.20
CA ILE A 22 -6.94 -2.95 5.50
C ILE A 22 -6.64 -4.05 6.53
N LEU A 23 -7.35 -5.18 6.47
CA LEU A 23 -7.24 -6.22 7.51
C LEU A 23 -5.83 -6.84 7.60
N HIS A 24 -5.00 -6.73 6.57
CA HIS A 24 -3.75 -7.48 6.50
C HIS A 24 -2.51 -6.67 6.15
N ASN A 25 -2.60 -5.66 5.30
CA ASN A 25 -1.41 -5.08 4.66
C ASN A 25 -1.48 -3.56 4.44
N ILE A 26 -2.53 -2.87 4.88
CA ILE A 26 -2.69 -1.43 4.64
C ILE A 26 -2.85 -0.66 5.94
N LEU A 27 -2.21 0.51 6.01
CA LEU A 27 -2.44 1.55 6.99
C LEU A 27 -2.98 2.78 6.24
N SER A 28 -4.21 3.21 6.54
CA SER A 28 -4.75 4.48 6.05
C SER A 28 -4.75 5.52 7.18
N PHE A 29 -4.43 6.77 6.84
CA PHE A 29 -4.64 7.91 7.73
C PHE A 29 -4.98 9.15 6.92
N ILE A 30 -6.18 9.68 7.12
CA ILE A 30 -6.73 10.80 6.35
C ILE A 30 -6.53 10.56 4.85
N ASN A 31 -5.53 11.21 4.23
CA ASN A 31 -5.24 11.19 2.80
C ASN A 31 -4.03 10.34 2.40
N ASP A 32 -3.36 9.70 3.36
CA ASP A 32 -2.19 8.87 3.13
C ASP A 32 -2.56 7.39 3.28
N VAL A 33 -2.09 6.57 2.34
CA VAL A 33 -2.27 5.12 2.34
C VAL A 33 -0.89 4.47 2.25
N GLY A 34 -0.49 3.80 3.33
CA GLY A 34 0.70 2.95 3.37
C GLY A 34 0.31 1.49 3.11
N ALA A 35 1.00 0.84 2.18
CA ALA A 35 0.84 -0.59 1.92
C ALA A 35 2.13 -1.33 2.26
N LYS A 36 2.03 -2.33 3.14
CA LYS A 36 3.11 -3.26 3.46
C LYS A 36 3.01 -4.45 2.52
N GLY A 37 4.11 -4.76 1.84
CA GLY A 37 4.21 -6.01 1.07
C GLY A 37 4.11 -7.24 1.98
N PRO A 38 4.01 -8.44 1.38
CA PRO A 38 3.93 -9.69 2.13
C PRO A 38 5.05 -9.80 3.17
N LYS A 39 4.70 -10.29 4.37
CA LYS A 39 5.63 -10.51 5.50
C LYS A 39 6.84 -11.35 5.09
N ASP A 40 6.61 -12.25 4.14
CA ASP A 40 7.59 -13.14 3.55
C ASP A 40 8.33 -12.46 2.39
N TRP A 41 9.10 -11.41 2.69
CA TRP A 41 10.24 -11.02 1.86
C TRP A 41 11.32 -12.14 1.92
N LYS A 42 10.95 -13.39 1.67
CA LYS A 42 11.81 -14.56 1.81
C LYS A 42 12.95 -14.46 0.81
N ILE A 43 14.04 -13.85 1.27
CA ILE A 43 15.38 -14.05 0.76
C ILE A 43 15.78 -15.44 1.25
N VAL A 44 15.55 -16.44 0.41
CA VAL A 44 16.03 -17.80 0.68
C VAL A 44 17.48 -17.83 0.22
N ASN A 45 18.42 -18.09 1.14
CA ASN A 45 19.85 -18.19 0.85
C ASN A 45 20.45 -16.94 0.17
N GLY A 46 20.03 -15.73 0.59
CA GLY A 46 20.53 -14.48 0.00
C GLY A 46 19.92 -14.11 -1.36
N LYS A 47 18.98 -14.91 -1.90
CA LYS A 47 18.31 -14.62 -3.18
C LYS A 47 16.81 -14.42 -3.01
N PRO A 48 16.20 -13.42 -3.66
CA PRO A 48 14.76 -13.25 -3.60
C PRO A 48 14.07 -14.37 -4.37
N THR A 49 13.00 -14.92 -3.77
CA THR A 49 12.18 -15.96 -4.39
C THR A 49 11.64 -15.50 -5.75
N LYS A 50 11.75 -16.36 -6.77
CA LYS A 50 11.26 -16.09 -8.13
C LYS A 50 9.84 -16.58 -8.32
N HIS A 51 9.06 -15.89 -9.14
CA HIS A 51 7.71 -16.32 -9.48
C HIS A 51 7.75 -17.64 -10.28
N PRO A 52 6.96 -18.66 -9.91
CA PRO A 52 7.06 -20.01 -10.48
C PRO A 52 6.82 -20.06 -12.00
N ALA A 53 5.88 -19.25 -12.50
CA ALA A 53 5.57 -19.16 -13.94
C ALA A 53 6.35 -18.06 -14.69
N LYS A 54 7.03 -17.16 -13.97
CA LYS A 54 7.70 -15.98 -14.54
C LYS A 54 9.06 -15.83 -13.86
N THR A 55 10.00 -16.69 -14.23
CA THR A 55 11.29 -16.86 -13.54
C THR A 55 12.20 -15.62 -13.56
N ASN A 56 11.85 -14.58 -14.31
CA ASN A 56 12.55 -13.29 -14.32
C ASN A 56 11.93 -12.25 -13.36
N VAL A 57 10.83 -12.58 -12.69
CA VAL A 57 10.13 -11.69 -11.75
C VAL A 57 10.31 -12.22 -10.33
N HIS A 58 10.63 -11.31 -9.39
CA HIS A 58 10.64 -11.63 -7.98
C HIS A 58 9.21 -11.79 -7.45
N LEU A 59 8.93 -12.89 -6.76
CA LEU A 59 7.60 -13.23 -6.25
C LEU A 59 7.04 -12.13 -5.34
N ALA A 60 7.85 -11.63 -4.41
CA ALA A 60 7.42 -10.55 -3.50
C ALA A 60 7.07 -9.25 -4.24
N LEU A 61 7.80 -8.92 -5.31
CA LEU A 61 7.51 -7.75 -6.13
C LEU A 61 6.18 -7.94 -6.87
N TRP A 62 5.97 -9.13 -7.43
CA TRP A 62 4.72 -9.50 -8.08
C TRP A 62 3.51 -9.38 -7.14
N GLU A 63 3.58 -10.00 -5.96
CA GLU A 63 2.50 -9.94 -4.96
C GLU A 63 2.23 -8.51 -4.47
N PHE A 64 3.28 -7.68 -4.32
CA PHE A 64 3.12 -6.26 -3.99
C PHE A 64 2.40 -5.49 -5.09
N PHE A 65 2.73 -5.72 -6.36
CA PHE A 65 2.03 -5.06 -7.48
C PHE A 65 0.59 -5.55 -7.67
N GLU A 66 0.30 -6.82 -7.36
CA GLU A 66 -1.07 -7.33 -7.29
C GLU A 66 -1.89 -6.60 -6.21
N LEU A 67 -1.31 -6.42 -5.01
CA LEU A 67 -1.92 -5.62 -3.95
C LEU A 67 -2.13 -4.16 -4.38
N LEU A 68 -1.08 -3.52 -4.92
CA LEU A 68 -1.16 -2.13 -5.40
C LEU A 68 -2.23 -1.98 -6.48
N ASN A 69 -2.33 -2.92 -7.41
CA ASN A 69 -3.36 -2.89 -8.45
C ASN A 69 -4.77 -2.95 -7.84
N ARG A 70 -5.04 -3.84 -6.87
CA ARG A 70 -6.36 -3.89 -6.20
C ARG A 70 -6.73 -2.57 -5.53
N ILE A 71 -5.78 -1.95 -4.79
CA ILE A 71 -5.96 -0.63 -4.16
C ILE A 71 -6.29 0.43 -5.21
N LEU A 72 -5.47 0.51 -6.28
CA LEU A 72 -5.64 1.49 -7.33
C LEU A 72 -6.98 1.32 -8.07
N GLN A 73 -7.41 0.08 -8.34
CA GLN A 73 -8.69 -0.17 -9.00
C GLN A 73 -9.89 0.19 -8.12
N GLN A 74 -9.85 -0.12 -6.82
CA GLN A 74 -10.91 0.26 -5.87
C GLN A 74 -11.05 1.79 -5.79
N MET A 75 -9.92 2.48 -5.64
CA MET A 75 -9.90 3.95 -5.57
C MET A 75 -10.37 4.59 -6.87
N LYS A 76 -9.94 4.06 -8.02
CA LYS A 76 -10.39 4.49 -9.35
C LYS A 76 -11.90 4.30 -9.52
N TYR A 77 -12.44 3.16 -9.08
CA TYR A 77 -13.88 2.88 -9.18
C TYR A 77 -14.72 3.92 -8.40
N CYS A 78 -14.24 4.35 -7.23
CA CYS A 78 -14.87 5.39 -6.42
C CYS A 78 -14.61 6.83 -6.92
N GLY A 79 -13.94 7.02 -8.06
CA GLY A 79 -13.61 8.34 -8.61
C GLY A 79 -12.49 9.07 -7.85
N SER A 80 -11.75 8.36 -6.99
CA SER A 80 -10.61 8.90 -6.26
C SER A 80 -9.32 8.81 -7.07
N THR A 81 -8.31 9.58 -6.67
CA THR A 81 -7.01 9.67 -7.37
C THR A 81 -5.86 9.63 -6.38
N PHE A 82 -4.77 8.97 -6.76
CA PHE A 82 -3.49 9.10 -6.08
C PHE A 82 -2.59 10.10 -6.81
N SER A 83 -1.75 10.78 -6.04
CA SER A 83 -0.73 11.67 -6.57
C SER A 83 0.51 10.89 -6.97
N ASP A 84 0.80 10.83 -8.27
CA ASP A 84 2.00 10.16 -8.80
C ASP A 84 3.30 10.76 -8.22
N HIS A 85 3.41 12.08 -8.16
CA HIS A 85 4.61 12.77 -7.65
C HIS A 85 4.83 12.60 -6.14
N LYS A 86 3.86 12.05 -5.40
CA LYS A 86 3.99 11.74 -3.97
C LYS A 86 4.11 10.23 -3.71
N LEU A 87 4.00 9.42 -4.75
CA LEU A 87 4.00 7.98 -4.62
C LEU A 87 5.41 7.48 -4.28
N VAL A 88 5.51 6.64 -3.25
CA VAL A 88 6.75 5.99 -2.85
C VAL A 88 6.54 4.48 -2.96
N LEU A 89 7.30 3.83 -3.83
CA LEU A 89 7.16 2.39 -4.12
C LEU A 89 8.42 1.61 -3.72
N CYS A 90 8.21 0.39 -3.24
CA CYS A 90 9.25 -0.63 -3.04
C CYS A 90 10.48 -0.15 -2.25
N THR A 91 10.27 0.72 -1.26
CA THR A 91 11.33 1.20 -0.37
C THR A 91 11.35 0.39 0.93
N PRO A 92 12.54 0.09 1.50
CA PRO A 92 12.62 -0.54 2.81
C PRO A 92 12.09 0.35 3.93
N THR A 93 12.15 1.68 3.76
CA THR A 93 11.65 2.64 4.74
C THR A 93 10.94 3.80 4.05
N PHE A 94 9.89 4.32 4.68
CA PHE A 94 9.18 5.50 4.21
C PHE A 94 8.67 6.32 5.37
N LYS A 95 8.37 7.60 5.13
CA LYS A 95 7.82 8.50 6.15
C LYS A 95 6.32 8.64 5.96
N ILE A 96 5.55 8.35 7.00
CA ILE A 96 4.09 8.56 7.06
C ILE A 96 3.78 9.28 8.37
N LEU A 97 3.03 10.38 8.30
CA LEU A 97 2.64 11.19 9.49
C LEU A 97 3.79 11.65 10.39
N GLY A 98 4.98 11.86 9.84
CA GLY A 98 6.15 12.21 10.66
C GLY A 98 6.94 10.99 11.17
N HIS A 99 6.39 9.78 11.10
CA HIS A 99 7.02 8.54 11.54
C HIS A 99 7.76 7.87 10.40
N ILE A 100 8.93 7.29 10.69
CA ILE A 100 9.67 6.44 9.75
C ILE A 100 9.17 5.01 9.95
N CYS A 101 8.49 4.47 8.96
CA CYS A 101 8.11 3.07 8.92
C CYS A 101 9.27 2.23 8.40
N THR A 102 9.50 1.10 9.07
CA THR A 102 10.51 0.11 8.68
C THR A 102 9.86 -1.26 8.45
N PRO A 103 10.58 -2.25 7.88
CA PRO A 103 10.01 -3.59 7.71
C PRO A 103 9.65 -4.25 9.06
N SER A 104 10.36 -3.87 10.13
CA SER A 104 10.13 -4.29 11.52
C SER A 104 8.97 -3.60 12.24
N GLY A 105 8.39 -2.54 11.67
CA GLY A 105 7.49 -1.62 12.38
C GLY A 105 7.96 -0.19 12.19
#